data_AF-A0AAV0MQ78-F1
#
_entry.id   AF-A0AAV0MQ78-F1
#
_cell.length_a   1.000
_cell.length_b   1.000
_cell.length_c   1.000
_cell.angle_alpha   90.00
_cell.angle_beta   90.00
_cell.angle_gamma   90.00
#
_symmetry.space_group_name_H-M   'P 1'
#
loop_
_entity.id
_entity.type
_entity.pdbx_description
1 polymer ?
#
loop_
_entity_poly.entity_id
_entity_poly.type
_entity_poly.pdbx_seq_one_letter_code
_entity_poly.pdbx_strand_id
1 'polypeptide(L)'
;MKLAQICGIIAADEKRHETAYTKIVEKLFEIDPDGTVLALADMMRKKISMPAHLMFDGQDDNLFDNYSSVAQRIGVYTAKDYADILEFLVGRWKVETLTGLSGEGNRAQEFVCGLPARIRRLEERAAGSAKQPSSPVPFSWIFGRELVL
;
A
#
# COMPACT_ATOMS: atom_id res chain seq x y z
N MET A 1 -15.10 -3.60 -26.75
CA MET A 1 -14.02 -3.48 -25.75
C MET A 1 -14.27 -4.53 -24.66
N LYS A 2 -13.31 -5.41 -24.37
CA LYS A 2 -13.44 -6.47 -23.35
C LYS A 2 -13.01 -5.94 -21.98
N LEU A 3 -13.53 -6.47 -20.87
CA LEU A 3 -13.21 -6.02 -19.50
C LEU A 3 -11.69 -5.91 -19.24
N ALA A 4 -10.93 -6.93 -19.64
CA ALA A 4 -9.46 -6.92 -19.49
C ALA A 4 -8.79 -5.75 -20.22
N GLN A 5 -9.32 -5.32 -21.37
CA GLN A 5 -8.78 -4.16 -22.10
C GLN A 5 -9.07 -2.86 -21.35
N ILE A 6 -10.24 -2.73 -20.72
CA ILE A 6 -10.61 -1.57 -19.92
C ILE A 6 -9.66 -1.44 -18.72
N CYS A 7 -9.52 -2.51 -17.94
CA CYS A 7 -8.61 -2.53 -16.79
C CYS A 7 -7.16 -2.28 -17.21
N GLY A 8 -6.72 -2.86 -18.33
CA GLY A 8 -5.37 -2.69 -18.86
C GLY A 8 -5.05 -1.25 -19.30
N ILE A 9 -6.01 -0.55 -19.90
CA ILE A 9 -5.85 0.86 -20.29
C ILE A 9 -5.70 1.74 -19.05
N ILE A 10 -6.55 1.54 -18.04
CA ILE A 10 -6.44 2.28 -16.77
C ILE A 10 -5.08 2.02 -16.11
N ALA A 11 -4.67 0.75 -16.01
CA ALA A 11 -3.39 0.40 -15.41
C ALA A 11 -2.18 1.00 -16.17
N ALA A 12 -2.25 1.09 -17.50
CA ALA A 12 -1.21 1.73 -18.30
C ALA A 12 -1.08 3.23 -17.99
N ASP A 13 -2.20 3.90 -17.73
CA ASP A 13 -2.24 5.30 -17.32
C ASP A 13 -1.67 5.47 -15.91
N GLU A 14 -2.05 4.62 -14.97
CA GLU A 14 -1.50 4.65 -13.61
C GLU A 14 0.02 4.40 -13.57
N LYS A 15 0.55 3.56 -14.47
CA LYS A 15 2.00 3.38 -14.58
C LYS A 15 2.72 4.67 -15.01
N ARG A 16 2.10 5.48 -15.88
CA ARG A 16 2.64 6.79 -16.28
C ARG A 16 2.60 7.78 -15.12
N HIS A 17 1.52 7.78 -14.33
CA HIS A 17 1.41 8.61 -13.13
C HIS A 17 2.48 8.23 -12.09
N GLU A 18 2.62 6.94 -11.77
CA GLU A 18 3.65 6.43 -10.86
C GLU A 18 5.05 6.86 -11.31
N THR A 19 5.36 6.73 -12.60
CA THR A 19 6.66 7.16 -13.16
C THR A 19 6.90 8.66 -12.99
N ALA A 20 5.87 9.49 -13.17
CA ALA A 20 6.00 10.94 -12.98
C ALA A 20 6.25 11.29 -11.52
N TYR A 21 5.46 10.73 -10.59
CA TYR A 21 5.60 11.02 -9.16
C TYR A 21 6.92 10.48 -8.58
N THR A 22 7.37 9.30 -9.00
CA THR A 22 8.66 8.76 -8.52
C THR A 22 9.85 9.59 -8.98
N LYS A 23 9.80 10.19 -10.18
CA LYS A 23 10.83 11.14 -10.65
C LYS A 23 10.85 12.45 -9.85
N ILE A 24 9.68 12.94 -9.43
CA ILE A 24 9.61 14.14 -8.58
C ILE A 24 10.33 13.87 -7.25
N VAL A 25 10.00 12.76 -6.59
CA VAL A 25 10.62 12.41 -5.30
C VAL A 25 12.10 12.04 -5.46
N GLU A 26 12.49 11.41 -6.56
CA GLU A 26 13.91 11.20 -6.90
C GLU A 26 14.66 12.54 -6.95
N LYS A 27 14.09 13.56 -7.60
CA LYS A 27 14.73 14.88 -7.63
C LYS A 27 14.78 15.55 -6.25
N LEU A 28 13.79 15.31 -5.40
CA LEU A 28 13.81 15.78 -4.01
C LEU A 28 14.93 15.11 -3.20
N PHE A 29 15.17 13.80 -3.40
CA PHE A 29 16.32 13.13 -2.77
C PHE A 29 17.68 13.68 -3.23
N GLU A 30 17.79 14.19 -4.45
CA GLU A 30 19.02 14.84 -4.92
C GLU A 30 19.26 16.22 -4.28
N ILE A 31 18.18 16.98 -4.03
CA ILE A 31 18.26 18.38 -3.56
C ILE A 31 18.23 18.46 -2.03
N ASP A 32 17.37 17.67 -1.38
CA ASP A 32 17.15 17.63 0.06
C ASP A 32 16.98 16.19 0.54
N PRO A 33 18.06 15.40 0.59
CA PRO A 33 17.99 13.99 0.99
C PRO A 33 17.50 13.80 2.44
N ASP A 34 17.85 14.71 3.35
CA ASP A 34 17.50 14.61 4.77
C ASP A 34 16.00 14.89 5.00
N GLY A 35 15.48 15.99 4.46
CA GLY A 35 14.06 16.30 4.55
C GLY A 35 13.19 15.24 3.85
N THR A 36 13.64 14.75 2.70
CA THR A 36 12.89 13.76 1.93
C THR A 36 12.81 12.41 2.62
N VAL A 37 13.91 11.91 3.22
CA VAL A 37 13.87 10.63 3.97
C VAL A 37 13.04 10.74 5.25
N LEU A 38 13.08 11.90 5.92
CA LEU A 38 12.24 12.16 7.09
C LEU A 38 10.75 12.16 6.74
N ALA A 39 10.38 12.81 5.64
CA ALA A 39 9.00 12.82 5.15
C ALA A 39 8.53 11.42 4.75
N LEU A 40 9.37 10.64 4.05
CA LEU A 40 9.06 9.26 3.70
C LEU A 40 8.82 8.41 4.96
N ALA A 41 9.70 8.51 5.96
CA ALA A 41 9.55 7.82 7.23
C ALA A 41 8.27 8.25 7.99
N ASP A 42 7.94 9.54 7.99
CA ASP A 42 6.72 10.06 8.61
C ASP A 42 5.47 9.46 7.98
N MET A 43 5.37 9.46 6.65
CA MET A 43 4.26 8.83 5.94
C MET A 43 4.14 7.33 6.24
N MET A 44 5.28 6.63 6.35
CA MET A 44 5.29 5.22 6.72
C MET A 44 4.87 4.96 8.18
N ARG A 45 5.19 5.86 9.12
CA ARG A 45 4.70 5.77 10.51
C ARG A 45 3.20 6.01 10.61
N LYS A 46 2.68 6.95 9.81
CA LYS A 46 1.23 7.22 9.72
C LYS A 46 0.45 6.10 9.04
N LYS A 47 1.15 5.24 8.30
CA LYS A 47 0.60 4.29 7.32
C LYS A 47 -0.08 5.04 6.17
N ILE A 48 0.06 4.51 4.96
CA ILE A 48 -0.61 5.10 3.80
C ILE A 48 -2.08 4.68 3.85
N SER A 49 -2.94 5.57 4.34
CA SER A 49 -4.38 5.36 4.35
C SER A 49 -4.91 5.33 2.93
N MET A 50 -5.75 4.34 2.63
CA MET A 50 -6.39 4.24 1.32
C MET A 50 -7.34 5.44 1.13
N PRO A 51 -7.41 6.05 -0.07
CA PRO A 51 -8.23 7.23 -0.29
C PRO A 51 -9.71 7.02 0.07
N ALA A 52 -10.22 5.82 -0.18
CA ALA A 52 -11.61 5.43 0.10
C ALA A 52 -11.81 4.77 1.48
N HIS A 53 -10.91 4.96 2.45
CA HIS A 53 -11.01 4.29 3.76
C HIS A 53 -12.26 4.68 4.57
N LEU A 54 -12.96 5.77 4.21
CA LEU A 54 -14.24 6.20 4.81
C LEU A 54 -15.45 5.80 3.94
N MET A 55 -15.31 4.77 3.12
CA MET A 55 -16.39 4.30 2.24
C MET A 55 -17.59 3.82 3.07
N PHE A 56 -18.78 4.31 2.71
CA PHE A 56 -20.03 4.02 3.39
C PHE A 56 -21.18 3.98 2.37
N ASP A 57 -22.04 2.96 2.45
CA ASP A 57 -23.18 2.77 1.54
C ASP A 57 -24.54 3.12 2.15
N GLY A 58 -24.55 3.64 3.39
CA GLY A 58 -25.78 3.94 4.13
C GLY A 58 -26.22 2.85 5.11
N GLN A 59 -25.55 1.68 5.14
CA GLN A 59 -25.93 0.56 6.00
C GLN A 59 -24.75 -0.18 6.65
N ASP A 60 -23.58 -0.24 6.02
CA ASP A 60 -22.40 -0.93 6.55
C ASP A 60 -21.32 0.06 6.98
N ASP A 61 -21.16 0.24 8.29
CA ASP A 61 -20.14 1.11 8.89
C ASP A 61 -18.70 0.60 8.64
N ASN A 62 -18.52 -0.66 8.26
CA ASN A 62 -17.22 -1.29 8.02
C ASN A 62 -17.00 -1.64 6.53
N LEU A 63 -17.73 -0.97 5.63
CA LEU A 63 -17.76 -1.31 4.20
C LEU A 63 -16.37 -1.33 3.55
N PHE A 64 -15.48 -0.41 3.93
CA PHE A 64 -14.11 -0.40 3.42
C PHE A 64 -13.31 -1.65 3.85
N ASP A 65 -13.43 -2.07 5.11
CA ASP A 65 -12.72 -3.23 5.63
C ASP A 65 -13.25 -4.53 5.02
N ASN A 66 -14.57 -4.63 4.85
CA ASN A 66 -15.23 -5.75 4.18
C ASN A 66 -14.79 -5.84 2.71
N TYR A 67 -14.81 -4.72 1.97
CA TYR A 67 -14.29 -4.65 0.61
C TYR A 67 -12.81 -5.05 0.53
N SER A 68 -11.98 -4.51 1.44
CA SER A 68 -10.54 -4.77 1.46
C SER A 68 -10.24 -6.24 1.75
N SER A 69 -11.04 -6.88 2.62
CA SER A 69 -10.91 -8.31 2.91
C SER A 69 -11.18 -9.16 1.66
N VAL A 70 -12.26 -8.85 0.92
CA VAL A 70 -12.55 -9.53 -0.35
C VAL A 70 -11.41 -9.34 -1.35
N ALA A 71 -10.90 -8.10 -1.52
CA ALA A 71 -9.79 -7.79 -2.43
C ALA A 71 -8.49 -8.53 -2.07
N GLN A 72 -8.18 -8.63 -0.77
CA GLN A 72 -7.07 -9.41 -0.21
C GLN A 72 -7.24 -10.90 -0.54
N ARG A 73 -8.43 -11.47 -0.29
CA ARG A 73 -8.69 -12.89 -0.49
C ARG A 73 -8.61 -13.33 -1.95
N ILE A 74 -9.11 -12.51 -2.87
CA ILE A 74 -9.04 -12.81 -4.31
C ILE A 74 -7.71 -12.40 -4.95
N GLY A 75 -6.80 -11.79 -4.19
CA GLY A 75 -5.46 -11.41 -4.64
C GLY A 75 -5.41 -10.21 -5.59
N VAL A 76 -6.40 -9.30 -5.53
CA VAL A 76 -6.38 -8.06 -6.34
C VAL A 76 -5.45 -7.02 -5.73
N TYR A 77 -5.47 -6.88 -4.40
CA TYR A 77 -4.53 -6.06 -3.66
C TYR A 77 -4.40 -6.59 -2.24
N THR A 78 -3.18 -6.90 -1.85
CA THR A 78 -2.85 -7.58 -0.60
C THR A 78 -1.88 -6.77 0.26
N ALA A 79 -1.79 -7.12 1.54
CA ALA A 79 -0.75 -6.59 2.43
C ALA A 79 0.68 -6.91 1.94
N LYS A 80 0.85 -7.97 1.12
CA LYS A 80 2.12 -8.25 0.45
C LYS A 80 2.41 -7.22 -0.64
N ASP A 81 1.42 -6.87 -1.47
CA ASP A 81 1.58 -5.84 -2.49
C ASP A 81 1.97 -4.49 -1.87
N TYR A 82 1.42 -4.16 -0.69
CA TYR A 82 1.84 -2.98 0.06
C TYR A 82 3.34 -3.02 0.43
N ALA A 83 3.84 -4.15 0.92
CA ALA A 83 5.25 -4.31 1.25
C ALA A 83 6.13 -4.25 -0.01
N ASP A 84 5.68 -4.86 -1.11
CA ASP A 84 6.40 -4.89 -2.40
C ASP A 84 6.49 -3.49 -3.02
N ILE A 85 5.43 -2.68 -2.95
CA ILE A 85 5.46 -1.26 -3.36
C ILE A 85 6.49 -0.48 -2.53
N LEU A 86 6.50 -0.66 -1.21
CA LEU A 86 7.46 0.02 -0.35
C LEU A 86 8.90 -0.39 -0.67
N GLU A 87 9.17 -1.68 -0.83
CA GLU A 87 10.50 -2.19 -1.21
C GLU A 87 10.93 -1.64 -2.57
N PHE A 88 10.03 -1.62 -3.56
CA PHE A 88 10.28 -1.01 -4.86
C PHE A 88 10.66 0.46 -4.74
N LEU A 89 9.92 1.26 -3.97
CA LEU A 89 10.19 2.70 -3.80
C LEU A 89 11.53 2.95 -3.09
N VAL A 90 11.82 2.17 -2.04
CA VAL A 90 13.11 2.20 -1.33
C VAL A 90 14.27 1.91 -2.27
N GLY A 91 14.15 0.88 -3.11
CA GLY A 91 15.15 0.55 -4.13
C GLY A 91 15.24 1.59 -5.25
N ARG A 92 14.08 2.08 -5.73
CA ARG A 92 13.98 3.05 -6.83
C ARG A 92 14.66 4.38 -6.51
N TRP A 93 14.55 4.83 -5.26
CA TRP A 93 15.20 6.04 -4.76
C TRP A 93 16.56 5.78 -4.09
N LYS A 94 17.02 4.52 -4.08
CA LYS A 94 18.29 4.07 -3.50
C LYS A 94 18.48 4.54 -2.05
N VAL A 95 17.40 4.51 -1.26
CA VAL A 95 17.35 5.07 0.09
C VAL A 95 18.44 4.49 0.98
N GLU A 96 18.74 3.19 0.86
CA GLU A 96 19.80 2.50 1.62
C GLU A 96 21.21 3.09 1.38
N THR A 97 21.46 3.66 0.20
CA THR A 97 22.78 4.19 -0.19
C THR A 97 22.95 5.68 0.08
N LEU A 98 21.94 6.35 0.65
CA LEU A 98 22.04 7.76 1.03
C LEU A 98 23.12 7.94 2.10
N THR A 99 23.94 8.98 1.91
CA THR A 99 25.03 9.35 2.83
C THR A 99 24.96 10.83 3.15
N GLY A 100 25.61 11.27 4.23
CA GLY A 100 25.62 12.68 4.63
C GLY A 100 24.32 13.15 5.29
N LEU A 101 23.48 12.20 5.73
CA LEU A 101 22.25 12.47 6.48
C LEU A 101 22.56 12.90 7.92
N SER A 102 21.63 13.66 8.51
CA SER A 102 21.62 13.98 9.93
C SER A 102 21.42 12.73 10.80
N GLY A 103 21.60 12.86 12.10
CA GLY A 103 21.31 11.75 13.03
C GLY A 103 19.83 11.32 13.02
N GLU A 104 18.91 12.22 12.66
CA GLU A 104 17.49 11.89 12.45
C GLU A 104 17.26 11.25 11.08
N GLY A 105 17.90 11.76 10.04
CA GLY A 105 17.86 11.18 8.69
C GLY A 105 18.35 9.73 8.67
N ASN A 106 19.47 9.42 9.32
CA ASN A 106 19.97 8.04 9.42
C ASN A 106 18.98 7.09 10.12
N ARG A 107 18.31 7.55 11.19
CA ARG A 107 17.27 6.75 11.88
C ARG A 107 16.03 6.55 11.00
N ALA A 108 15.66 7.56 10.22
CA ALA A 108 14.56 7.47 9.26
C ALA A 108 14.89 6.50 8.12
N GLN A 109 16.12 6.56 7.59
CA GLN A 109 16.65 5.65 6.57
C GLN A 109 16.60 4.20 7.06
N GLU A 110 17.15 3.91 8.25
CA GLU A 110 17.13 2.56 8.84
C GLU A 110 15.69 2.05 9.02
N PHE A 111 14.81 2.89 9.56
CA PHE A 111 13.40 2.55 9.75
C PHE A 111 12.73 2.16 8.43
N VAL A 112 12.86 3.01 7.40
CA VAL A 112 12.22 2.79 6.10
C VAL A 112 12.78 1.55 5.40
N CYS A 113 14.10 1.35 5.40
CA CYS A 113 14.73 0.19 4.75
C CYS A 113 14.36 -1.14 5.43
N GLY A 114 14.18 -1.15 6.76
CA GLY A 114 13.77 -2.35 7.49
C GLY A 114 12.26 -2.66 7.44
N LEU A 115 11.44 -1.70 6.97
CA LEU A 115 9.99 -1.79 7.08
C LEU A 115 9.34 -2.85 6.16
N PRO A 116 9.73 -3.01 4.88
CA PRO A 116 9.15 -4.05 4.01
C PRO A 116 9.22 -5.46 4.61
N ALA A 117 10.40 -5.86 5.09
CA ALA A 117 10.61 -7.16 5.73
C ALA A 117 9.82 -7.31 7.05
N ARG A 118 9.57 -6.21 7.76
CA ARG A 118 8.72 -6.22 8.96
C ARG A 118 7.25 -6.41 8.59
N ILE A 119 6.76 -5.75 7.55
CA ILE A 119 5.36 -5.86 7.09
C ILE A 119 5.08 -7.29 6.61
N ARG A 120 5.95 -7.88 5.78
CA ARG A 120 5.82 -9.26 5.32
C ARG A 120 5.70 -10.26 6.48
N ARG A 121 6.58 -10.16 7.49
CA ARG A 121 6.52 -11.03 8.67
C ARG A 121 5.23 -10.87 9.49
N LEU A 122 4.64 -9.68 9.51
CA LEU A 122 3.37 -9.46 10.19
C LEU A 122 2.19 -10.05 9.39
N GLU A 123 2.21 -9.90 8.07
CA GLU A 123 1.23 -10.50 7.17
C GLU A 123 1.22 -12.03 7.26
N GLU A 124 2.39 -12.67 7.19
CA GLU A 124 2.51 -14.13 7.29
C GLU A 124 1.94 -14.67 8.61
N ARG A 125 2.13 -13.94 9.72
CA ARG A 125 1.57 -14.29 11.04
C ARG A 125 0.05 -14.13 11.07
N ALA A 126 -0.47 -13.06 10.46
CA ALA A 126 -1.91 -12.80 10.38
C ALA A 126 -2.61 -13.86 9.52
N ALA A 127 -2.06 -14.17 8.34
CA ALA A 127 -2.54 -15.23 7.45
C ALA A 127 -2.49 -16.62 8.13
N GLY A 128 -1.45 -16.89 8.92
CA GLY A 128 -1.35 -18.12 9.71
C GLY A 128 -2.46 -18.28 10.76
N SER A 129 -3.01 -17.18 11.26
CA SER A 129 -4.06 -17.13 12.29
C SER A 129 -5.48 -17.08 11.69
N ALA A 130 -5.62 -16.60 10.45
CA ALA A 130 -6.90 -16.45 9.73
C ALA A 130 -7.48 -17.75 9.14
N LYS A 131 -7.04 -18.93 9.62
CA LYS A 131 -7.45 -20.24 9.09
C LYS A 131 -8.91 -20.64 9.36
N GLN A 132 -9.68 -19.83 10.10
CA GLN A 132 -11.12 -20.05 10.24
C GLN A 132 -11.86 -19.24 9.16
N PRO A 133 -12.76 -19.87 8.39
CA PRO A 133 -13.55 -19.16 7.39
C PRO A 133 -14.39 -18.08 8.07
N SER A 134 -14.21 -16.84 7.63
CA SER A 134 -15.05 -15.70 8.00
C SER A 134 -16.50 -15.99 7.61
N SER A 135 -17.45 -15.56 8.44
CA SER A 135 -18.87 -15.61 8.07
C SER A 135 -19.09 -14.78 6.80
N PRO A 136 -19.90 -15.25 5.84
CA PRO A 136 -20.27 -14.45 4.68
C PRO A 136 -20.91 -13.13 5.10
N VAL A 137 -20.61 -12.05 4.38
CA VAL A 137 -21.15 -10.71 4.62
C VAL A 137 -21.93 -10.24 3.38
N PRO A 138 -23.15 -9.69 3.54
CA PRO A 138 -23.93 -9.16 2.43
C PRO A 138 -23.37 -7.83 1.93
N PHE A 139 -23.33 -7.63 0.61
CA PHE A 139 -22.93 -6.35 -0.01
C PHE A 139 -24.09 -5.71 -0.77
N SER A 140 -24.39 -4.44 -0.49
CA SER A 140 -25.46 -3.68 -1.18
C SER A 140 -25.22 -3.59 -2.70
N TRP A 141 -23.96 -3.44 -3.12
CA TRP A 141 -23.55 -3.31 -4.52
C TRP A 141 -23.94 -4.51 -5.40
N ILE A 142 -24.16 -5.67 -4.79
CA ILE A 142 -24.57 -6.90 -5.46
C ILE A 142 -25.95 -7.38 -4.98
N PHE A 143 -26.81 -6.44 -4.58
CA PHE A 143 -28.20 -6.67 -4.19
C PHE A 143 -28.34 -7.55 -2.93
N GLY A 144 -27.46 -7.35 -1.94
CA GLY A 144 -27.50 -8.07 -0.67
C GLY A 144 -27.00 -9.51 -0.75
N ARG A 145 -26.44 -9.94 -1.89
CA ARG A 145 -25.76 -11.23 -1.99
C ARG A 145 -24.52 -11.24 -1.09
N GLU A 146 -24.28 -12.39 -0.48
CA GLU A 146 -23.20 -12.58 0.49
C GLU A 146 -21.90 -12.99 -0.20
N LEU A 147 -20.79 -12.45 0.30
CA LEU A 147 -19.44 -12.86 -0.07
C LEU A 147 -18.68 -13.29 1.17
N VAL A 148 -17.85 -14.31 1.02
CA VAL A 148 -16.83 -14.64 2.02
C VAL A 148 -15.78 -13.52 2.00
N LEU A 149 -15.44 -13.00 3.18
CA LEU A 149 -14.39 -12.01 3.35
C LEU A 149 -13.03 -12.68 3.21
#